data_AF-A0A0F0GFX6-F1
#
_entry.id   AF-A0A0F0GFX6-F1
#
_cell.length_a   1.000
_cell.length_b   1.000
_cell.length_c   1.000
_cell.angle_alpha   90.00
_cell.angle_beta   90.00
_cell.angle_gamma   90.00
#
_symmetry.space_group_name_H-M   'P 1'
#
loop_
_entity.id
_entity.type
_entity.pdbx_description
1 polymer ?
#
loop_
_entity_poly.entity_id
_entity_poly.type
_entity_poly.pdbx_seq_one_letter_code
_entity_poly.pdbx_strand_id
1 'polypeptide(L)'
;RVRMSPAGSRDTVSLVLADESGQPVASVESLAIREVSEEQVRAARAGFVDSLFRVECTALPVPAASAGRWAVLGSDPIGTGAETFTGLAE
;
A
#
# COMPACT_ATOMS: atom_id res chain seq x y z
N ARG A 1 13.46 -0.59 -14.68
CA ARG A 1 13.81 0.80 -15.09
C ARG A 1 13.07 1.16 -16.38
N VAL A 2 12.75 2.43 -16.63
CA VAL A 2 12.04 2.86 -17.86
C VAL A 2 12.78 4.03 -18.49
N ARG A 3 13.00 3.97 -19.81
CA ARG A 3 13.46 5.11 -20.61
C ARG A 3 12.32 5.59 -21.51
N MET A 4 12.16 6.91 -21.58
CA MET A 4 11.16 7.58 -22.39
C MET A 4 11.81 8.49 -23.42
N SER A 5 11.25 8.56 -24.62
CA SER A 5 11.64 9.51 -25.67
C SER A 5 10.42 9.99 -26.47
N PRO A 6 10.43 11.19 -27.07
CA PRO A 6 9.35 11.64 -27.96
C PRO A 6 9.12 10.65 -29.13
N ALA A 7 7.86 10.44 -29.53
CA ALA A 7 7.47 9.51 -30.61
C ALA A 7 6.75 10.20 -31.78
N GLY A 8 7.29 11.33 -32.24
CA GLY A 8 6.87 12.01 -33.46
C GLY A 8 5.77 13.06 -33.25
N SER A 9 4.64 12.70 -32.62
CA SER A 9 3.60 13.69 -32.28
C SER A 9 3.84 14.29 -30.89
N ARG A 10 3.26 15.48 -30.64
CA ARG A 10 3.47 16.23 -29.39
C ARG A 10 3.08 15.44 -28.14
N ASP A 11 2.05 14.60 -28.27
CA ASP A 11 1.45 13.88 -27.16
C ASP A 11 1.75 12.38 -27.23
N THR A 12 2.80 11.98 -27.95
CA THR A 12 3.23 10.58 -28.02
C THR A 12 4.66 10.38 -27.53
N VAL A 13 4.87 9.27 -26.84
CA VAL A 13 6.18 8.85 -26.33
C VAL A 13 6.46 7.39 -26.66
N SER A 14 7.73 7.07 -26.85
CA SER A 14 8.25 5.72 -26.95
C SER A 14 8.80 5.29 -25.60
N LEU A 15 8.63 4.01 -25.26
CA LEU A 15 9.06 3.43 -23.99
C LEU A 15 9.96 2.22 -24.23
N VAL A 16 11.02 2.12 -23.44
CA VAL A 16 11.79 0.87 -23.28
C VAL A 16 11.81 0.52 -21.79
N LEU A 17 11.31 -0.66 -21.47
CA LEU A 17 11.28 -1.21 -20.12
C LEU A 17 12.42 -2.22 -19.97
N ALA A 18 13.16 -2.11 -18.87
CA ALA A 18 14.23 -3.02 -18.51
C ALA A 18 14.03 -3.59 -17.11
N ASP A 19 14.48 -4.83 -16.90
CA ASP A 19 14.49 -5.49 -15.60
C ASP A 19 15.53 -4.87 -14.63
N GLU A 20 15.76 -5.54 -13.50
CA GLU A 20 16.71 -5.09 -12.49
C GLU A 20 18.17 -5.16 -12.94
N SER A 21 18.49 -6.10 -13.84
CA SER A 21 19.82 -6.25 -14.46
C SER A 21 20.06 -5.25 -15.59
N GLY A 22 19.01 -4.57 -16.07
CA GLY A 22 19.06 -3.63 -17.18
C GLY A 22 18.74 -4.25 -18.54
N GLN A 23 18.33 -5.52 -18.59
CA GLN A 23 17.94 -6.18 -19.84
C GLN A 23 16.56 -5.70 -20.29
N PRO A 24 16.36 -5.30 -21.56
CA PRO A 24 15.06 -4.92 -22.07
C PRO A 24 14.06 -6.07 -22.00
N VAL A 25 12.90 -5.82 -21.41
CA VAL A 25 11.82 -6.81 -21.26
C VAL A 25 10.58 -6.45 -22.07
N ALA A 26 10.40 -5.18 -22.42
CA ALA A 26 9.31 -4.73 -23.28
C ALA A 26 9.63 -3.38 -23.93
N SER A 27 9.00 -3.12 -25.07
CA SER A 27 9.08 -1.84 -25.78
C SER A 27 7.70 -1.41 -26.29
N VAL A 28 7.45 -0.11 -26.26
CA VAL A 28 6.27 0.52 -26.86
C VAL A 28 6.77 1.59 -27.84
N GLU A 29 6.42 1.45 -29.11
CA GLU A 29 6.86 2.37 -30.15
C GLU A 29 6.15 3.72 -30.05
N SER A 30 4.84 3.71 -29.81
CA SER A 30 4.04 4.92 -29.65
C SER A 30 2.97 4.72 -28.59
N LEU A 31 3.07 5.51 -27.52
CA LEU A 31 2.07 5.64 -26.47
C LEU A 31 1.47 7.04 -26.55
N ALA A 32 0.20 7.13 -26.94
CA ALA A 32 -0.54 8.38 -26.96
C ALA A 32 -1.01 8.76 -25.55
N ILE A 33 -0.64 9.96 -25.11
CA ILE A 33 -1.07 10.58 -23.87
C ILE A 33 -2.23 11.53 -24.21
N ARG A 34 -3.30 11.49 -23.41
CA ARG A 34 -4.47 12.36 -23.60
C ARG A 34 -4.79 13.05 -22.29
N GLU A 35 -5.03 14.36 -22.38
CA GLU A 35 -5.57 15.11 -21.25
C GLU A 35 -6.99 14.61 -20.93
N VAL A 36 -7.28 14.55 -19.64
CA VAL A 36 -8.59 14.14 -19.11
C VAL A 36 -9.01 15.22 -18.11
N SER A 37 -10.27 15.68 -18.19
CA SER A 37 -10.76 16.70 -17.27
C SER A 37 -11.01 16.12 -15.87
N GLU A 38 -10.95 16.98 -14.84
CA GLU A 38 -11.29 16.56 -13.48
C GLU A 38 -12.73 16.01 -13.39
N GLU A 39 -13.65 16.57 -14.16
CA GLU A 39 -15.05 16.11 -14.22
C GLU A 39 -15.15 14.69 -14.81
N GLN A 40 -14.40 14.39 -15.86
CA GLN A 40 -14.31 13.03 -16.44
C GLN A 40 -13.72 12.03 -15.44
N VAL A 41 -12.68 12.43 -14.69
CA VAL A 41 -12.10 11.61 -13.62
C VAL A 41 -13.10 11.39 -12.48
N ARG A 42 -13.84 12.42 -12.08
CA ARG A 42 -14.85 12.32 -11.02
C ARG A 42 -16.04 11.44 -11.43
N ALA A 43 -16.51 11.58 -12.67
CA ALA A 43 -17.58 10.75 -13.21
C ALA A 43 -17.18 9.28 -13.31
N ALA A 44 -15.94 8.98 -13.70
CA ALA A 44 -15.42 7.61 -13.71
C ALA A 44 -15.33 7.00 -12.30
N ARG A 45 -15.06 7.82 -11.27
CA ARG A 45 -15.06 7.39 -9.86
C ARG A 45 -16.44 7.15 -9.28
N ALA A 46 -17.52 7.62 -9.91
CA ALA A 46 -18.88 7.43 -9.39
C ALA A 46 -19.30 5.95 -9.28
N GLY A 47 -18.57 5.03 -9.93
CA GLY A 47 -18.74 3.56 -9.77
C GLY A 47 -17.72 2.89 -8.84
N PHE A 48 -16.71 3.61 -8.35
CA PHE A 48 -15.72 3.10 -7.40
C PHE A 48 -16.07 3.62 -6.00
N VAL A 49 -16.85 2.82 -5.27
CA VAL A 49 -17.09 3.01 -3.84
C VAL A 49 -15.74 2.93 -3.12
N ASP A 50 -15.52 3.81 -2.13
CA ASP A 50 -14.31 3.92 -1.31
C ASP A 50 -13.53 2.60 -1.16
N SER A 51 -12.40 2.46 -1.88
CA SER A 51 -11.56 1.27 -1.81
C SER A 51 -10.83 1.10 -0.46
N LEU A 52 -11.03 2.02 0.49
CA LEU A 52 -10.44 2.01 1.81
C LEU A 52 -11.49 1.63 2.84
N PHE A 53 -11.39 0.40 3.33
CA PHE A 53 -12.19 -0.08 4.45
C PHE A 53 -11.42 0.11 5.75
N ARG A 54 -12.11 0.48 6.83
CA ARG A 54 -11.56 0.52 8.19
C ARG A 54 -12.21 -0.58 9.02
N VAL A 55 -11.41 -1.24 9.85
CA VAL A 55 -11.94 -2.14 10.88
C VAL A 55 -12.53 -1.29 11.99
N GLU A 56 -13.85 -1.39 12.18
CA GLU A 56 -14.54 -0.83 13.34
C GLU A 56 -14.77 -1.96 14.36
N CYS A 57 -14.12 -1.86 15.52
CA CYS A 57 -14.34 -2.78 16.63
C CYS A 57 -15.38 -2.19 17.58
N THR A 58 -16.62 -2.67 17.51
CA THR A 58 -17.67 -2.29 18.46
C THR A 58 -17.46 -3.02 19.79
N ALA A 59 -17.36 -2.27 20.89
CA ALA A 59 -17.29 -2.85 22.22
C ALA A 59 -18.61 -3.52 22.59
N LEU A 60 -18.55 -4.80 22.97
CA LEU A 60 -19.68 -5.51 23.57
C LEU A 60 -19.63 -5.37 25.09
N PRO A 61 -20.78 -5.26 25.77
CA PRO A 61 -20.82 -5.25 27.23
C PRO A 61 -20.28 -6.58 27.77
N VAL A 62 -19.16 -6.50 28.49
CA VAL A 62 -18.52 -7.64 29.17
C VAL A 62 -18.43 -7.35 30.67
N PRO A 63 -18.57 -8.38 31.54
CA PRO A 63 -18.34 -8.22 32.98
C PRO A 63 -16.93 -7.68 33.26
N ALA A 64 -16.80 -6.87 34.31
CA ALA A 64 -15.50 -6.38 34.74
C ALA A 64 -14.58 -7.55 35.14
N ALA A 65 -13.41 -7.63 34.51
CA ALA A 65 -12.37 -8.57 34.92
C ALA A 65 -11.60 -8.01 36.12
N SER A 66 -11.23 -8.88 37.06
CA SER A 66 -10.27 -8.54 38.11
C SER A 66 -8.89 -8.28 37.50
N ALA A 67 -8.17 -7.28 37.99
CA ALA A 67 -6.78 -7.04 37.56
C ALA A 67 -5.91 -8.28 37.86
N GLY A 68 -5.37 -8.88 36.80
CA GLY A 68 -4.43 -9.99 36.88
C GLY A 68 -2.96 -9.54 36.88
N ARG A 69 -2.04 -10.49 37.04
CA ARG A 69 -0.61 -10.27 36.76
C ARG A 69 -0.38 -10.31 35.25
N TRP A 70 0.51 -9.47 34.76
CA TRP A 70 0.86 -9.37 33.35
C TRP A 70 2.32 -9.77 33.14
N ALA A 71 2.61 -10.29 31.95
CA ALA A 71 3.96 -10.60 31.48
C ALA A 71 4.11 -10.13 30.02
N VAL A 72 5.33 -9.78 29.63
CA VAL A 72 5.69 -9.39 28.27
C VAL A 72 6.08 -10.64 27.49
N LEU A 73 5.41 -10.89 26.38
CA LEU A 73 5.84 -11.90 25.41
C LEU A 73 6.82 -11.23 24.43
N GLY A 74 8.04 -11.74 24.34
CA GLY A 74 9.12 -11.10 23.59
C GLY A 74 9.97 -10.14 24.42
N SER A 75 10.63 -9.19 23.75
CA SER A 75 11.48 -8.20 24.40
C SER A 75 10.67 -7.04 24.99
N ASP A 76 11.19 -6.41 26.05
CA ASP A 76 10.62 -5.22 26.68
C ASP A 76 11.43 -3.95 26.33
N PRO A 77 11.24 -3.37 25.13
CA PRO A 77 11.98 -2.19 24.70
C PRO A 77 11.56 -0.92 25.42
N ILE A 78 10.43 -0.93 26.14
CA ILE A 78 9.85 0.25 26.80
C ILE A 78 9.98 0.21 28.32
N GLY A 79 10.53 -0.85 28.90
CA GLY A 79 10.88 -0.93 30.32
C GLY A 79 9.66 -1.01 31.24
N THR A 80 8.68 -1.83 30.90
CA THR A 80 7.47 -2.07 31.71
C THR A 80 7.77 -2.67 33.10
N GLY A 81 8.90 -3.37 33.26
CA GLY A 81 9.28 -4.04 34.50
C GLY A 81 8.47 -5.31 34.81
N ALA A 82 7.62 -5.75 33.87
CA ALA A 82 6.91 -7.02 33.95
C ALA A 82 7.85 -8.19 33.57
N GLU A 83 7.49 -9.41 33.99
CA GLU A 83 8.23 -10.62 33.63
C GLU A 83 8.24 -10.81 32.11
N THR A 84 9.39 -11.17 31.52
CA THR A 84 9.55 -11.31 30.06
C THR A 84 9.71 -12.78 29.65
N PHE A 85 8.98 -13.19 28.61
CA PHE A 85 9.04 -14.53 28.04
C PHE A 85 9.33 -14.44 26.54
N THR A 86 10.60 -14.60 26.17
CA THR A 86 11.05 -14.45 24.78
C THR A 86 10.82 -15.69 23.91
N GLY A 87 10.42 -16.81 24.49
CA GLY A 87 10.28 -18.12 23.81
C GLY A 87 8.84 -18.61 23.59
N LEU A 88 7.82 -17.77 23.83
CA LEU A 88 6.40 -18.15 23.75
C LEU A 88 5.70 -17.67 22.46
N ALA A 89 6.46 -17.21 21.46
CA ALA A 89 5.92 -16.67 20.21
C ALA A 89 5.65 -17.72 19.11
N GLU A 90 5.36 -18.97 19.48
CA GLU A 90 4.93 -20.04 18.56
C GLU A 90 3.44 -20.36 18.70
#